data_AF-A0A259CUX7-F1
#
_entry.id   AF-A0A259CUX7-F1
#
_cell.length_a   1.000
_cell.length_b   1.000
_cell.length_c   1.000
_cell.angle_alpha   90.00
_cell.angle_beta   90.00
_cell.angle_gamma   90.00
#
_symmetry.space_group_name_H-M   'P 1'
#
loop_
_entity.id
_entity.type
_entity.pdbx_description
1 polymer ?
#
loop_
_entity_poly.entity_id
_entity_poly.type
_entity_poly.pdbx_seq_one_letter_code
_entity_poly.pdbx_strand_id
1 'polypeptide(L)'
;AALAQTRTDLNVFQFFEYALTPIAIKWACGGERDQDVAALDAMISANPEDAEEAEIANAIELLVEVSKREDGFTKIIGFETTDQQKEQLCSVALPLSFGALQTEGAPGMTDQDFASEQAKWDAFFGVIEEWQTEASP
;
A
#
# COMPACT_ATOMS: atom_id res chain seq x y z
N ALA A 1 3.00 -6.28 -39.71
CA ALA A 1 1.83 -5.89 -38.91
C ALA A 1 2.27 -5.95 -37.45
N ALA A 2 2.25 -4.81 -36.77
CA ALA A 2 2.62 -4.73 -35.36
C ALA A 2 1.61 -5.53 -34.54
N LEU A 3 2.10 -6.46 -33.72
CA LEU A 3 1.29 -7.07 -32.67
C LEU A 3 0.96 -5.94 -31.69
N ALA A 4 -0.24 -5.37 -31.84
CA ALA A 4 -0.84 -4.61 -30.75
C ALA A 4 -0.88 -5.59 -29.59
N GLN A 5 0.01 -5.39 -28.62
CA GLN A 5 -0.08 -6.07 -27.35
C GLN A 5 -1.47 -5.73 -26.83
N THR A 6 -2.34 -6.74 -26.81
CA THR A 6 -3.62 -6.67 -26.13
C THR A 6 -3.28 -6.25 -24.72
N ARG A 7 -3.49 -4.97 -24.37
CA ARG A 7 -3.59 -4.54 -22.99
C ARG A 7 -4.71 -5.41 -22.46
N THR A 8 -4.38 -6.45 -21.71
CA THR A 8 -5.37 -7.12 -20.89
C THR A 8 -6.02 -6.00 -20.08
N ASP A 9 -7.34 -5.86 -20.16
CA ASP A 9 -8.13 -4.91 -19.39
C ASP A 9 -8.00 -5.26 -17.88
N LEU A 10 -6.79 -5.08 -17.33
CA LEU A 10 -6.48 -5.22 -15.92
C LEU A 10 -6.99 -3.94 -15.27
N ASN A 11 -8.00 -4.07 -14.43
CA ASN A 11 -8.47 -3.00 -13.56
C ASN A 11 -7.26 -2.42 -12.82
N VAL A 12 -7.06 -1.10 -12.87
CA VAL A 12 -5.86 -0.44 -12.28
C VAL A 12 -5.78 -0.65 -10.76
N PHE A 13 -6.91 -0.94 -10.12
CA PHE A 13 -7.03 -1.27 -8.70
C PHE A 13 -7.02 -2.79 -8.43
N GLN A 14 -6.82 -3.62 -9.45
CA GLN A 14 -6.60 -5.05 -9.22
C GLN A 14 -5.33 -5.22 -8.38
N PHE A 15 -5.47 -5.87 -7.21
CA PHE A 15 -4.43 -6.02 -6.17
C PHE A 15 -4.13 -4.79 -5.31
N PHE A 16 -4.94 -3.72 -5.38
CA PHE A 16 -4.74 -2.54 -4.51
C PHE A 16 -4.79 -2.85 -3.02
N GLU A 17 -5.50 -3.90 -2.60
CA GLU A 17 -5.55 -4.34 -1.21
C GLU A 17 -4.14 -4.69 -0.65
N TYR A 18 -3.25 -5.24 -1.50
CA TYR A 18 -1.87 -5.54 -1.13
C TYR A 18 -1.04 -4.28 -0.83
N ALA A 19 -1.43 -3.14 -1.41
CA ALA A 19 -0.82 -1.84 -1.19
C ALA A 19 -1.49 -1.02 -0.09
N LEU A 20 -2.83 -1.10 -0.01
CA LEU A 20 -3.63 -0.32 0.93
C LEU A 20 -3.36 -0.75 2.37
N THR A 21 -3.17 -2.04 2.64
CA THR A 21 -2.93 -2.51 4.02
C THR A 21 -1.58 -2.00 4.57
N PRO A 22 -0.44 -2.16 3.87
CA PRO A 22 0.84 -1.60 4.32
C PRO A 22 0.81 -0.07 4.48
N ILE A 23 0.10 0.62 3.60
CA ILE A 23 -0.02 2.08 3.70
C ILE A 23 -0.93 2.50 4.86
N ALA A 24 -2.00 1.76 5.14
CA ALA A 24 -2.80 1.99 6.34
C ALA A 24 -1.99 1.75 7.63
N ILE A 25 -1.09 0.76 7.64
CA ILE A 25 -0.14 0.54 8.73
C ILE A 25 0.78 1.76 8.88
N LYS A 26 1.34 2.28 7.79
CA LYS A 26 2.11 3.54 7.79
C LYS A 26 1.31 4.68 8.45
N TRP A 27 0.03 4.84 8.13
CA TRP A 27 -0.82 5.88 8.73
C TRP A 27 -1.01 5.68 10.23
N ALA A 28 -1.25 4.44 10.67
CA ALA A 28 -1.36 4.11 12.10
C ALA A 28 -0.03 4.31 12.86
N CYS A 29 1.10 4.26 12.16
CA CYS A 29 2.43 4.59 12.68
C CYS A 29 2.75 6.10 12.67
N GLY A 30 1.83 6.95 12.22
CA GLY A 30 2.03 8.41 12.14
C GLY A 30 2.69 8.90 10.85
N GLY A 31 2.68 8.08 9.79
CA GLY A 31 3.19 8.46 8.47
C GLY A 31 2.30 9.45 7.71
N GLU A 32 2.74 9.80 6.50
CA GLU A 32 2.20 10.87 5.64
C GLU A 32 0.84 10.54 5.00
N ARG A 33 -0.20 10.32 5.81
CA ARG A 33 -1.54 9.94 5.32
C ARG A 33 -2.12 10.91 4.30
N ASP A 34 -2.07 12.21 4.58
CA ASP A 34 -2.75 13.19 3.72
C ASP A 34 -2.12 13.26 2.31
N GLN A 35 -0.81 12.98 2.20
CA GLN A 35 -0.13 12.86 0.91
C GLN A 35 -0.54 11.58 0.17
N ASP A 36 -0.61 10.45 0.88
CA ASP A 36 -1.03 9.18 0.29
C ASP A 36 -2.49 9.25 -0.19
N VAL A 37 -3.40 9.84 0.60
CA VAL A 37 -4.81 10.05 0.21
C VAL A 37 -4.93 10.95 -1.02
N ALA A 38 -4.16 12.04 -1.09
CA ALA A 38 -4.18 12.91 -2.27
C ALA A 38 -3.69 12.18 -3.54
N ALA A 39 -2.70 11.29 -3.42
CA ALA A 39 -2.23 10.47 -4.54
C ALA A 39 -3.31 9.45 -4.97
N LEU A 40 -4.01 8.84 -4.01
CA LEU A 40 -5.11 7.91 -4.26
C LEU A 40 -6.30 8.60 -4.94
N ASP A 41 -6.69 9.79 -4.48
CA ASP A 41 -7.76 10.59 -5.09
C ASP A 41 -7.45 10.94 -6.56
N ALA A 42 -6.18 11.23 -6.86
CA ALA A 42 -5.73 11.47 -8.22
C ALA A 42 -5.85 10.21 -9.09
N MET A 43 -5.52 9.03 -8.55
CA MET A 43 -5.66 7.74 -9.25
C MET A 43 -7.12 7.36 -9.50
N ILE A 44 -7.99 7.56 -8.52
CA ILE A 44 -9.45 7.36 -8.63
C ILE A 44 -10.02 8.27 -9.71
N SER A 45 -9.64 9.55 -9.67
CA SER A 45 -10.10 10.54 -10.66
C SER A 45 -9.65 10.20 -12.08
N ALA A 46 -8.49 9.54 -12.24
CA ALA A 46 -7.98 9.10 -13.53
C ALA A 46 -8.63 7.81 -14.05
N ASN A 47 -9.15 6.95 -13.16
CA ASN A 47 -9.73 5.65 -13.50
C ASN A 47 -11.06 5.41 -12.72
N PRO A 48 -12.10 6.22 -12.95
CA PRO A 48 -13.29 6.22 -12.11
C PRO A 48 -14.12 4.93 -12.18
N GLU A 49 -14.21 4.29 -13.35
CA GLU A 49 -14.97 3.03 -13.52
C GLU A 49 -14.29 1.88 -12.76
N ASP A 50 -12.97 1.75 -12.90
CA ASP A 50 -12.17 0.76 -12.17
C ASP A 50 -12.24 0.99 -10.65
N ALA A 51 -12.24 2.25 -10.21
CA ALA A 51 -12.33 2.62 -8.79
C ALA A 51 -13.70 2.30 -8.19
N GLU A 52 -14.78 2.48 -8.96
CA GLU A 52 -16.14 2.12 -8.57
C GLU A 52 -16.28 0.60 -8.44
N GLU A 53 -15.82 -0.16 -9.44
CA GLU A 53 -15.87 -1.62 -9.41
C GLU A 53 -15.11 -2.21 -8.21
N ALA A 54 -13.98 -1.61 -7.84
CA ALA A 54 -13.16 -2.03 -6.72
C ALA A 54 -13.56 -1.39 -5.36
N GLU A 55 -14.63 -0.59 -5.31
CA GLU A 55 -15.10 0.12 -4.11
C GLU A 55 -14.00 0.90 -3.34
N ILE A 56 -13.00 1.42 -4.07
CA ILE A 56 -11.74 1.90 -3.48
C ILE A 56 -11.94 3.10 -2.55
N ALA A 57 -12.88 3.99 -2.88
CA ALA A 57 -13.20 5.15 -2.05
C ALA A 57 -13.68 4.72 -0.64
N ASN A 58 -14.55 3.71 -0.57
CA ASN A 58 -15.06 3.19 0.71
C ASN A 58 -13.94 2.52 1.51
N ALA A 59 -13.07 1.77 0.84
CA ALA A 59 -11.92 1.11 1.48
C ALA A 59 -10.95 2.14 2.08
N ILE A 60 -10.63 3.22 1.34
CA ILE A 60 -9.76 4.30 1.81
C ILE A 60 -10.38 5.02 3.00
N GLU A 61 -11.66 5.40 2.93
CA GLU A 61 -12.35 6.08 4.02
C GLU A 61 -12.31 5.24 5.30
N LEU A 62 -12.60 3.93 5.19
CA LEU A 62 -12.52 3.01 6.32
C LEU A 62 -11.11 2.94 6.91
N LEU A 63 -10.08 2.78 6.09
CA LEU A 63 -8.69 2.68 6.56
C LEU A 63 -8.19 3.99 7.18
N VAL A 64 -8.60 5.14 6.63
CA VAL A 64 -8.32 6.46 7.21
C VAL A 64 -8.94 6.57 8.60
N GLU A 65 -10.21 6.19 8.77
CA GLU A 65 -10.87 6.23 10.08
C GLU A 65 -10.26 5.24 11.06
N VAL A 66 -9.94 4.03 10.62
CA VAL A 66 -9.31 3.02 11.47
C VAL A 66 -7.92 3.47 11.92
N SER A 67 -7.11 4.05 11.02
CA SER A 67 -5.75 4.52 11.33
C SER A 67 -5.68 5.60 12.42
N LYS A 68 -6.78 6.35 12.64
CA LYS A 68 -6.87 7.40 13.67
C LYS A 68 -7.15 6.85 15.08
N ARG A 69 -7.58 5.60 15.19
CA ARG A 69 -7.98 4.99 16.46
C ARG A 69 -6.76 4.52 17.24
N GLU A 70 -6.90 4.49 18.57
CA GLU A 70 -5.87 3.94 19.47
C GLU A 70 -5.60 2.46 19.18
N ASP A 71 -6.65 1.68 18.87
CA ASP A 71 -6.56 0.28 18.45
C ASP A 71 -6.39 0.11 16.92
N GLY A 72 -6.19 1.22 16.19
CA GLY A 72 -6.18 1.26 14.73
C GLY A 72 -5.14 0.33 14.12
N PHE A 73 -3.93 0.33 14.67
CA PHE A 73 -2.85 -0.55 14.24
C PHE A 73 -3.29 -2.02 14.28
N THR A 74 -3.68 -2.54 15.46
CA THR A 74 -4.13 -3.92 15.64
C THR A 74 -5.31 -4.28 14.73
N LYS A 75 -6.23 -3.34 14.49
CA LYS A 75 -7.37 -3.54 13.57
C LYS A 75 -6.96 -3.69 12.11
N ILE A 76 -5.95 -2.94 11.67
CA ILE A 76 -5.46 -3.01 10.28
C ILE A 76 -4.69 -4.31 10.05
N ILE A 77 -3.82 -4.69 10.99
CA ILE A 77 -2.99 -5.89 10.81
C ILE A 77 -3.77 -7.19 11.10
N GLY A 78 -4.82 -7.11 11.94
CA GLY A 78 -5.73 -8.22 12.21
C GLY A 78 -5.29 -9.16 13.34
N PHE A 79 -4.19 -8.88 14.03
CA PHE A 79 -3.73 -9.64 15.20
C PHE A 79 -2.99 -8.75 16.21
N GLU A 80 -2.92 -9.23 17.45
CA GLU A 80 -2.21 -8.55 18.55
C GLU A 80 -0.69 -8.58 18.32
N THR A 81 -0.03 -7.46 18.53
CA THR A 81 1.43 -7.34 18.41
C THR A 81 2.03 -6.86 19.72
N THR A 82 3.26 -7.26 19.97
CA THR A 82 4.08 -6.64 21.02
C THR A 82 4.52 -5.24 20.58
N ASP A 83 4.91 -4.40 21.54
CA ASP A 83 5.48 -3.07 21.23
C ASP A 83 6.71 -3.17 20.32
N GLN A 84 7.53 -4.22 20.47
CA GLN A 84 8.69 -4.46 19.62
C GLN A 84 8.30 -4.82 18.18
N GLN A 85 7.29 -5.67 18.00
CA GLN A 85 6.76 -5.99 16.66
C GLN A 85 6.16 -4.75 16.01
N LYS A 86 5.38 -3.97 16.77
CA LYS A 86 4.83 -2.70 16.28
C LYS A 86 5.93 -1.74 15.84
N GLU A 87 6.98 -1.56 16.63
CA GLU A 87 8.12 -0.70 16.30
C GLU A 87 8.86 -1.18 15.04
N GLN A 88 9.13 -2.48 14.93
CA GLN A 88 9.75 -3.08 13.75
C GLN A 88 8.92 -2.81 12.49
N LEU A 89 7.62 -3.10 12.53
CA LEU A 89 6.74 -2.92 11.38
C LEU A 89 6.57 -1.44 11.02
N CYS A 90 6.47 -0.56 12.01
CA CYS A 90 6.43 0.88 11.75
C CYS A 90 7.71 1.39 11.08
N SER A 91 8.88 0.88 11.46
CA SER A 91 10.16 1.31 10.86
C SER A 91 10.25 1.02 9.35
N VAL A 92 9.63 -0.08 8.90
CA VAL A 92 9.59 -0.46 7.48
C VAL A 92 8.36 0.05 6.73
N ALA A 93 7.27 0.37 7.43
CA ALA A 93 6.06 0.95 6.83
C ALA A 93 6.19 2.46 6.56
N LEU A 94 6.80 3.23 7.49
CA LEU A 94 6.96 4.68 7.36
C LEU A 94 7.56 5.15 6.01
N PRO A 95 8.60 4.51 5.45
CA PRO A 95 9.20 4.94 4.19
C PRO A 95 8.39 4.56 2.94
N LEU A 96 7.31 3.79 3.06
CA LEU A 96 6.51 3.36 1.90
C LEU A 96 5.82 4.55 1.22
N SER A 97 5.80 4.52 -0.10
CA SER A 97 5.12 5.51 -0.94
C SER A 97 4.22 4.84 -1.95
N PHE A 98 3.02 5.41 -2.13
CA PHE A 98 2.11 5.01 -3.20
C PHE A 98 2.65 5.32 -4.60
N GLY A 99 3.56 6.30 -4.72
CA GLY A 99 4.09 6.75 -6.01
C GLY A 99 4.78 5.65 -6.81
N ALA A 100 5.29 4.62 -6.14
CA ALA A 100 5.98 3.49 -6.76
C ALA A 100 5.05 2.41 -7.34
N LEU A 101 3.79 2.37 -6.89
CA LEU A 101 2.78 1.43 -7.37
C LEU A 101 2.16 1.89 -8.69
N GLN A 102 2.39 3.15 -9.09
CA GLN A 102 2.14 3.58 -10.45
C GLN A 102 3.13 2.84 -11.35
N THR A 103 2.56 2.00 -12.22
CA THR A 103 3.23 1.13 -13.20
C THR A 103 4.50 1.74 -13.82
N GLU A 104 5.45 0.86 -14.18
CA GLU A 104 6.67 1.21 -14.93
C GLU A 104 6.39 2.29 -15.98
N GLY A 105 6.99 3.48 -15.82
CA GLY A 105 6.76 4.63 -16.70
C GLY A 105 6.03 5.82 -16.09
N ALA A 106 5.83 5.86 -14.77
CA ALA A 106 5.40 7.09 -14.09
C ALA A 106 6.27 8.29 -14.50
N PRO A 107 5.70 9.36 -15.09
CA PRO A 107 6.49 10.45 -15.64
C PRO A 107 7.31 11.15 -14.54
N GLY A 108 8.62 11.04 -14.62
CA GLY A 108 9.57 11.64 -13.67
C GLY A 108 10.22 10.66 -12.69
N MET A 109 9.87 9.37 -12.71
CA MET A 109 10.53 8.33 -11.91
C MET A 109 11.63 7.65 -12.73
N THR A 110 12.85 7.58 -12.20
CA THR A 110 13.95 6.83 -12.83
C THR A 110 13.90 5.35 -12.44
N ASP A 111 14.58 4.48 -13.20
CA ASP A 111 14.75 3.07 -12.84
C ASP A 111 15.38 2.91 -11.45
N GLN A 112 16.23 3.85 -11.04
CA GLN A 112 16.85 3.88 -9.73
C GLN A 112 15.83 4.21 -8.62
N ASP A 113 14.92 5.14 -8.89
CA ASP A 113 13.84 5.49 -7.95
C ASP A 113 12.88 4.31 -7.78
N PHE A 114 12.52 3.64 -8.87
CA PHE A 114 11.69 2.43 -8.82
C PHE A 114 12.35 1.31 -8.02
N ALA A 115 13.62 1.01 -8.29
CA ALA A 115 14.37 -0.01 -7.55
C ALA A 115 14.51 0.33 -6.06
N SER A 116 14.70 1.62 -5.74
CA SER A 116 14.76 2.09 -4.35
C SER A 116 13.43 1.92 -3.63
N GLU A 117 12.31 2.14 -4.30
CA GLU A 117 10.99 1.95 -3.71
C GLU A 117 10.66 0.46 -3.57
N GLN A 118 10.95 -0.35 -4.59
CA GLN A 118 10.77 -1.80 -4.52
C GLN A 118 11.49 -2.39 -3.31
N ALA A 119 12.72 -1.96 -3.03
CA ALA A 119 13.48 -2.43 -1.86
C ALA A 119 12.80 -2.10 -0.52
N LYS A 120 12.03 -1.01 -0.43
CA LYS A 120 11.26 -0.65 0.77
C LYS A 120 10.04 -1.56 0.94
N TRP A 121 9.35 -1.85 -0.16
CA TRP A 121 8.24 -2.79 -0.17
C TRP A 121 8.71 -4.21 0.18
N ASP A 122 9.83 -4.65 -0.38
CA ASP A 122 10.46 -5.95 -0.05
C ASP A 122 10.83 -6.03 1.43
N ALA A 123 11.39 -4.95 2.00
CA ALA A 123 11.70 -4.89 3.43
C ALA A 123 10.45 -4.97 4.31
N PHE A 124 9.35 -4.32 3.92
CA PHE A 124 8.08 -4.42 4.62
C PHE A 124 7.55 -5.86 4.61
N PHE A 125 7.47 -6.49 3.44
CA PHE A 125 6.95 -7.86 3.33
C PHE A 125 7.87 -8.89 4.00
N GLY A 126 9.19 -8.67 3.99
CA GLY A 126 10.13 -9.52 4.71
C GLY A 126 9.84 -9.61 6.22
N VAL A 127 9.42 -8.51 6.85
CA VAL A 127 9.02 -8.51 8.28
C VAL A 127 7.75 -9.34 8.49
N ILE A 128 6.76 -9.20 7.61
CA ILE A 128 5.50 -9.96 7.70
C ILE A 128 5.75 -11.46 7.49
N GLU A 129 6.58 -11.82 6.52
CA GLU A 129 6.95 -13.20 6.23
C GLU A 129 7.73 -13.85 7.37
N GLU A 130 8.65 -13.12 8.01
CA GLU A 130 9.38 -13.57 9.19
C GLU A 130 8.40 -13.94 10.32
N TRP A 131 7.44 -13.05 10.62
CA TRP A 131 6.46 -13.30 11.67
C TRP A 131 5.54 -14.50 11.37
N GLN A 132 5.17 -14.70 10.10
CA GLN A 132 4.38 -15.87 9.69
C GLN A 132 5.17 -17.17 9.81
N THR A 133 6.48 -17.12 9.53
CA THR A 133 7.38 -18.27 9.63
C THR A 133 7.65 -18.65 11.09
N GLU A 134 7.87 -17.67 11.97
CA GLU A 134 8.03 -17.88 13.41
C GLU A 134 6.75 -18.41 14.08
N ALA A 135 5.58 -18.09 13.53
CA ALA A 135 4.29 -18.58 13.99
C ALA A 135 3.94 -20.00 13.51
N SER A 136 4.72 -20.59 12.60
CA SER A 136 4.49 -21.92 12.04
C SER A 136 5.34 -22.96 12.79
N PRO A 137 4.75 -23.87 13.59
CA PRO A 137 5.47 -24.87 14.39
C PRO A 137 6.16 -25.96 13.58
#